data_AF-A0A9P0C9A7-F1
#
_entry.id   AF-A0A9P0C9A7-F1
#
_cell.length_a   1.000
_cell.length_b   1.000
_cell.length_c   1.000
_cell.angle_alpha   90.00
_cell.angle_beta   90.00
_cell.angle_gamma   90.00
#
_symmetry.space_group_name_H-M   'P 1'
#
loop_
_entity.id
_entity.type
_entity.pdbx_description
1 polymer ?
#
loop_
_entity_poly.entity_id
_entity_poly.type
_entity_poly.pdbx_seq_one_letter_code
_entity_poly.pdbx_strand_id
1 'polypeptide(L)'
;MLRFQRDEEFNRPSCRKIKLWEQVAKEMQNNGFIVNGHSCDSKYRNLLATYRKNKIKQQTSDESVVISWEFFEFMDEHLGPKFDETSESFEYAIQATPSAVESDYEGRYFLTSATPSKKPRLNSVQYTSVEDERKMSIQEYFFEKLQFDKTCYKDDQRRKNRRIELQERKIKIAEKQLELEIKKVEALTALASAISNLKTIVP
;
A
#
# COMPACT_ATOMS: atom_id res chain seq x y z
N MET A 1 -2.87 11.04 17.45
CA MET A 1 -2.66 11.40 16.02
C MET A 1 -3.90 12.13 15.48
N LEU A 2 -3.76 13.33 14.90
CA LEU A 2 -4.87 14.19 14.45
C LEU A 2 -5.82 13.54 13.43
N ARG A 3 -5.35 12.54 12.67
CA ARG A 3 -6.20 11.75 11.78
C ARG A 3 -7.30 11.00 12.52
N PHE A 4 -6.96 10.34 13.63
CA PHE A 4 -7.90 9.46 14.35
C PHE A 4 -9.05 10.24 14.98
N GLN A 5 -8.82 11.49 15.36
CA GLN A 5 -9.86 12.39 15.87
C GLN A 5 -10.93 12.71 14.81
N ARG A 6 -10.59 12.59 13.51
CA ARG A 6 -11.49 12.86 12.38
C ARG A 6 -11.95 11.59 11.66
N ASP A 7 -11.84 10.42 12.29
CA ASP A 7 -12.12 9.14 11.63
C ASP A 7 -13.52 9.06 11.02
N GLU A 8 -14.53 9.60 11.71
CA GLU A 8 -15.91 9.65 11.22
C GLU A 8 -16.02 10.40 9.89
N GLU A 9 -15.31 11.51 9.75
CA GLU A 9 -15.29 12.32 8.53
C GLU A 9 -14.61 11.56 7.38
N PHE A 10 -13.49 10.87 7.68
CA PHE A 10 -12.74 10.07 6.71
C PHE A 10 -13.49 8.81 6.23
N ASN A 11 -14.38 8.27 7.07
CA ASN A 11 -15.20 7.09 6.76
C ASN A 11 -16.44 7.44 5.95
N ARG A 12 -16.80 8.73 5.81
CA ARG A 12 -17.95 9.17 5.02
C ARG A 12 -17.72 8.92 3.52
N PRO A 13 -18.58 8.16 2.81
CA PRO A 13 -18.34 7.73 1.42
C PRO A 13 -18.34 8.87 0.38
N SER A 14 -18.84 10.07 0.74
CA SER A 14 -18.97 11.22 -0.17
C SER A 14 -17.93 12.34 0.08
N CYS A 15 -17.04 12.20 1.06
CA CYS A 15 -16.08 13.25 1.37
C CYS A 15 -14.89 13.29 0.39
N ARG A 16 -14.46 14.50 0.02
CA ARG A 16 -13.18 14.71 -0.68
C ARG A 16 -12.05 14.59 0.33
N LYS A 17 -11.50 13.38 0.52
CA LYS A 17 -10.43 13.07 1.50
C LYS A 17 -9.21 13.99 1.41
N ILE A 18 -8.91 14.54 0.24
CA ILE A 18 -7.85 15.55 0.03
C ILE A 18 -8.06 16.76 0.94
N LYS A 19 -9.29 17.28 1.05
CA LYS A 19 -9.61 18.44 1.88
C LYS A 19 -9.45 18.15 3.38
N LEU A 20 -9.78 16.93 3.80
CA LEU A 20 -9.60 16.50 5.19
C LEU A 20 -8.10 16.44 5.54
N TRP A 21 -7.27 15.95 4.61
CA TRP A 21 -5.82 15.95 4.79
C TRP A 21 -5.21 17.36 4.81
N GLU A 22 -5.73 18.29 4.00
CA GLU A 22 -5.34 19.71 4.08
C GLU A 22 -5.69 20.32 5.44
N GLN A 23 -6.84 19.98 6.01
CA GLN A 23 -7.24 20.44 7.36
C GLN A 23 -6.31 19.87 8.44
N VAL A 24 -5.99 18.58 8.37
CA VAL A 24 -5.00 17.95 9.27
C VAL A 24 -3.64 18.63 9.15
N ALA A 25 -3.18 18.91 7.93
CA ALA A 25 -1.92 19.61 7.71
C ALA A 25 -1.95 21.04 8.26
N LYS A 26 -3.05 21.78 8.09
CA LYS A 26 -3.22 23.13 8.67
C LYS A 26 -3.13 23.09 10.19
N GLU A 27 -3.72 22.09 10.83
CA GLU A 27 -3.63 21.93 12.27
C GLU A 27 -2.23 21.53 12.73
N MET A 28 -1.50 20.71 11.96
CA MET A 28 -0.08 20.45 12.22
C MET A 28 0.78 21.72 12.04
N GLN A 29 0.49 22.55 11.04
CA GLN A 29 1.16 23.84 10.83
C GLN A 29 0.93 24.80 12.00
N ASN A 30 -0.29 24.84 12.54
CA ASN A 30 -0.59 25.63 13.75
C ASN A 30 0.24 25.16 14.96
N ASN A 31 0.60 23.88 15.02
CA ASN A 31 1.48 23.31 16.04
C ASN A 31 2.98 23.46 15.70
N GLY A 32 3.33 24.24 14.67
CA GLY A 32 4.71 24.56 14.30
C GLY A 32 5.36 23.62 13.28
N PHE A 33 4.62 22.68 12.68
CA PHE A 33 5.17 21.75 11.70
C PHE A 33 4.98 22.24 10.26
N ILE A 34 6.05 22.31 9.47
CA ILE A 34 5.97 22.66 8.04
C ILE A 34 5.59 21.40 7.25
N VAL A 35 4.28 21.14 7.13
CA VAL A 35 3.75 19.94 6.45
C VAL A 35 2.59 20.27 5.54
N ASN A 36 2.45 19.52 4.45
CA ASN A 36 1.33 19.63 3.51
C ASN A 36 0.38 18.44 3.62
N GLY A 37 -0.87 18.59 3.14
CA GLY A 37 -1.88 17.53 3.21
C GLY A 37 -1.42 16.21 2.57
N HIS A 38 -0.76 16.29 1.42
CA HIS A 38 -0.18 15.14 0.74
C HIS A 38 0.90 14.43 1.59
N SER A 39 1.76 15.20 2.26
CA SER A 39 2.81 14.64 3.13
C SER A 39 2.20 13.93 4.34
N CYS A 40 1.12 14.48 4.89
CA CYS A 40 0.38 13.86 6.00
C CYS A 40 -0.29 12.54 5.57
N ASP A 41 -0.97 12.52 4.42
CA ASP A 41 -1.58 11.31 3.86
C ASP A 41 -0.52 10.23 3.59
N SER A 42 0.58 10.61 2.93
CA SER A 42 1.68 9.70 2.61
C SER A 42 2.29 9.09 3.88
N LYS A 43 2.56 9.92 4.91
CA LYS A 43 3.07 9.44 6.19
C LYS A 43 2.09 8.48 6.85
N TYR A 44 0.81 8.81 6.89
CA TYR A 44 -0.21 7.94 7.48
C TYR A 44 -0.34 6.60 6.74
N ARG A 45 -0.32 6.61 5.40
CA ARG A 45 -0.35 5.38 4.60
C ARG A 45 0.87 4.50 4.86
N ASN A 46 2.05 5.10 5.04
CA ASN A 46 3.27 4.37 5.42
C ASN A 46 3.18 3.78 6.84
N LEU A 47 2.62 4.54 7.79
CA LEU A 47 2.34 4.03 9.13
C LEU A 47 1.37 2.83 9.08
N LEU A 48 0.29 2.94 8.30
CA LEU A 48 -0.66 1.84 8.11
C LEU A 48 -0.02 0.61 7.46
N ALA A 49 0.85 0.79 6.46
CA ALA A 49 1.54 -0.33 5.82
C ALA A 49 2.44 -1.07 6.82
N THR A 50 3.17 -0.33 7.65
CA THR A 50 4.04 -0.88 8.69
C THR A 50 3.22 -1.58 9.79
N TYR A 51 2.14 -0.94 10.25
CA TYR A 51 1.20 -1.52 11.21
C TYR A 51 0.64 -2.86 10.72
N ARG A 52 0.13 -2.93 9.48
CA ARG A 52 -0.42 -4.20 8.93
C ARG A 52 0.61 -5.31 8.89
N LYS A 53 1.84 -5.01 8.44
CA LYS A 53 2.93 -6.00 8.43
C LYS A 53 3.24 -6.50 9.83
N ASN A 54 3.25 -5.60 10.80
CA ASN A 54 3.52 -5.94 12.19
C ASN A 54 2.36 -6.74 12.82
N LYS A 55 1.10 -6.35 12.59
CA LYS A 55 -0.08 -7.07 13.07
C LYS A 55 -0.14 -8.51 12.55
N ILE A 56 0.19 -8.71 11.27
CA ILE A 56 0.31 -10.05 10.68
C ILE A 56 1.44 -10.84 11.36
N LYS A 57 2.62 -10.24 11.58
CA LYS A 57 3.70 -10.91 12.32
C LYS A 57 3.28 -11.31 13.74
N GLN A 58 2.46 -10.50 14.41
CA GLN A 58 1.90 -10.81 15.73
C GLN A 58 0.95 -12.03 15.68
N GLN A 59 0.12 -12.11 14.63
CA GLN A 59 -0.89 -13.17 14.47
C GLN A 59 -0.29 -14.49 13.98
N THR A 60 0.71 -14.46 13.09
CA THR A 60 1.32 -15.67 12.49
C THR A 60 2.36 -16.34 13.40
N SER A 61 2.90 -15.62 14.38
CA SER A 61 3.92 -16.19 15.27
C SER A 61 3.25 -16.74 16.52
N ASP A 62 3.24 -18.08 16.66
CA ASP A 62 2.51 -18.83 17.70
C ASP A 62 2.89 -18.50 19.16
N GLU A 63 3.89 -17.66 19.42
CA GLU A 63 4.18 -17.23 20.80
C GLU A 63 4.92 -15.88 20.84
N SER A 64 4.22 -14.84 21.32
CA SER A 64 4.77 -13.64 21.97
C SER A 64 5.87 -12.85 21.24
N VAL A 65 5.74 -12.63 19.93
CA VAL A 65 6.60 -11.65 19.25
C VAL A 65 6.19 -10.25 19.68
N VAL A 66 6.99 -9.66 20.58
CA VAL A 66 6.85 -8.27 21.00
C VAL A 66 7.25 -7.37 19.84
N ILE A 67 6.29 -6.59 19.33
CA ILE A 67 6.55 -5.61 18.28
C ILE A 67 7.09 -4.34 18.92
N SER A 68 8.39 -4.09 18.76
CA SER A 68 9.09 -2.94 19.35
C SER A 68 8.85 -1.61 18.63
N TRP A 69 7.95 -1.57 17.64
CA TRP A 69 7.73 -0.36 16.88
C TRP A 69 6.91 0.66 17.71
N GLU A 70 7.49 1.83 17.94
CA GLU A 70 6.96 2.87 18.86
C GLU A 70 5.52 3.32 18.60
N PHE A 71 5.04 3.18 17.36
CA PHE A 71 3.68 3.53 16.98
C PHE A 71 2.72 2.33 17.02
N PHE A 72 3.19 1.13 17.34
CA PHE A 72 2.40 -0.10 17.25
C PHE A 72 1.25 -0.10 18.24
N GLU A 73 1.51 0.06 19.53
CA GLU A 73 0.48 0.07 20.58
C GLU A 73 -0.58 1.15 20.31
N PHE A 74 -0.12 2.37 20.01
CA PHE A 74 -1.01 3.49 19.69
C PHE A 74 -1.90 3.22 18.47
N MET A 75 -1.36 2.56 17.44
CA MET A 75 -2.12 2.21 16.23
C MET A 75 -3.05 1.02 16.49
N ASP A 76 -2.63 0.03 17.27
CA ASP A 76 -3.39 -1.17 17.61
C ASP A 76 -4.61 -0.84 18.48
N GLU A 77 -4.48 0.11 19.41
CA GLU A 77 -5.61 0.63 20.19
C GLU A 77 -6.74 1.17 19.29
N HIS A 78 -6.39 1.87 18.22
CA HIS A 78 -7.34 2.55 17.34
C HIS A 78 -7.80 1.70 16.14
N LEU A 79 -7.01 0.71 15.73
CA LEU A 79 -7.22 -0.08 14.51
C LEU A 79 -7.39 -1.58 14.76
N GLY A 80 -6.91 -2.09 15.88
CA GLY A 80 -6.94 -3.50 16.28
C GLY A 80 -8.35 -4.11 16.19
N PRO A 81 -9.38 -3.49 16.80
CA PRO A 81 -10.75 -4.03 16.76
C PRO A 81 -11.31 -4.21 15.34
N LYS A 82 -10.88 -3.37 14.37
CA LYS A 82 -11.33 -3.44 12.97
C LYS A 82 -10.56 -4.47 12.14
N PHE A 83 -9.36 -4.86 12.58
CA PHE A 83 -8.48 -5.74 11.83
C PHE A 83 -8.81 -7.21 12.09
N ASP A 84 -9.16 -7.57 13.33
CA ASP A 84 -9.48 -8.95 13.70
C ASP A 84 -10.77 -9.47 13.02
N GLU A 85 -11.76 -8.61 12.73
CA GLU A 85 -12.97 -8.98 11.98
C GLU A 85 -12.74 -9.26 10.49
N THR A 86 -11.64 -8.81 9.90
CA THR A 86 -11.38 -8.90 8.43
C THR A 86 -10.35 -9.97 8.07
N SER A 87 -9.88 -10.75 9.06
CA SER A 87 -8.72 -11.63 9.00
C SER A 87 -8.81 -12.75 7.94
N GLU A 88 -10.00 -13.26 7.62
CA GLU A 88 -10.12 -14.46 6.77
C GLU A 88 -9.77 -14.26 5.28
N SER A 89 -9.70 -13.02 4.79
CA SER A 89 -9.58 -12.75 3.33
C SER A 89 -8.20 -12.28 2.85
N PHE A 90 -7.23 -12.03 3.74
CA PHE A 90 -6.06 -11.22 3.39
C PHE A 90 -4.69 -11.92 3.49
N GLU A 91 -4.63 -13.14 4.01
CA GLU A 91 -3.39 -13.91 4.21
C GLU A 91 -2.63 -14.21 2.91
N TYR A 92 -3.32 -14.37 1.78
CA TYR A 92 -2.71 -14.83 0.52
C TYR A 92 -1.93 -13.75 -0.27
N ALA A 93 -2.00 -12.48 0.10
CA ALA A 93 -1.44 -11.39 -0.71
C ALA A 93 0.00 -10.98 -0.33
N ILE A 94 0.51 -11.39 0.83
CA ILE A 94 1.76 -10.84 1.41
C ILE A 94 2.93 -11.83 1.37
N GLN A 95 2.69 -13.12 1.09
CA GLN A 95 3.75 -14.14 1.04
C GLN A 95 4.68 -14.07 -0.20
N ALA A 96 4.47 -13.13 -1.13
CA ALA A 96 5.25 -13.03 -2.37
C ALA A 96 6.20 -11.82 -2.43
N THR A 97 7.07 -11.61 -1.42
CA THR A 97 8.29 -10.79 -1.56
C THR A 97 9.37 -11.26 -0.58
N PRO A 98 10.51 -11.81 -1.02
CA PRO A 98 11.64 -12.08 -0.13
C PRO A 98 12.40 -10.79 0.20
N SER A 99 12.79 -10.72 1.48
CA SER A 99 13.62 -9.71 2.13
C SER A 99 15.06 -9.74 1.60
N ALA A 100 15.61 -8.57 1.23
CA ALA A 100 16.98 -8.12 1.52
C ALA A 100 17.32 -6.89 0.65
N VAL A 101 17.39 -5.69 1.26
CA VAL A 101 18.52 -4.75 1.13
C VAL A 101 18.32 -3.59 2.11
N GLU A 102 19.33 -3.39 2.96
CA GLU A 102 19.51 -2.25 3.86
C GLU A 102 19.89 -0.96 3.11
N SER A 103 19.53 0.15 3.76
CA SER A 103 20.14 1.49 3.80
C SER A 103 20.67 2.14 2.52
N ASP A 104 20.07 3.28 2.16
CA ASP A 104 20.73 4.59 2.28
C ASP A 104 19.82 5.70 1.71
N TYR A 105 19.24 6.52 2.60
CA TYR A 105 18.85 7.88 2.23
C TYR A 105 18.91 8.79 3.46
N GLU A 106 20.08 9.37 3.68
CA GLU A 106 20.25 10.50 4.59
C GLU A 106 19.47 11.71 4.05
N GLY A 107 18.41 12.09 4.77
CA GLY A 107 17.73 13.37 4.60
C GLY A 107 17.93 14.22 5.85
N ARG A 108 19.07 14.93 5.94
CA ARG A 108 19.30 16.00 6.92
C ARG A 108 18.32 17.16 6.69
N TYR A 109 17.58 17.53 7.72
CA TYR A 109 17.08 18.89 7.89
C TYR A 109 17.41 19.33 9.31
N PHE A 110 18.32 20.27 9.44
CA PHE A 110 18.66 20.91 10.71
C PHE A 110 18.14 22.36 10.68
N LEU A 111 17.34 22.70 11.69
CA LEU A 111 17.04 24.07 12.11
C LEU A 111 18.34 24.78 12.54
N THR A 112 18.42 26.10 12.37
CA THR A 112 18.51 27.10 13.46
C THR A 112 19.09 28.44 12.98
N SER A 113 18.69 29.47 13.71
CA SER A 113 18.84 30.91 13.52
C SER A 113 20.16 31.51 14.04
N ALA A 114 20.49 32.69 13.48
CA ALA A 114 21.22 33.85 14.06
C ALA A 114 22.78 33.92 14.08
N THR A 115 23.33 34.78 13.19
CA THR A 115 24.41 35.84 13.27
C THR A 115 25.71 35.65 14.09
N PRO A 116 26.78 36.51 13.94
CA PRO A 116 27.43 37.14 12.78
C PRO A 116 29.00 37.02 12.77
N SER A 117 29.64 37.45 11.65
CA SER A 117 31.00 38.10 11.58
C SER A 117 32.12 37.45 10.72
N LYS A 118 32.56 38.22 9.70
CA LYS A 118 33.87 38.39 9.02
C LYS A 118 34.55 37.25 8.20
N LYS A 119 34.76 37.55 6.90
CA LYS A 119 35.54 36.83 5.85
C LYS A 119 37.06 37.14 5.95
N PRO A 120 38.03 36.47 5.26
CA PRO A 120 38.17 36.25 3.79
C PRO A 120 38.73 34.84 3.40
N ARG A 121 39.00 34.41 2.15
CA ARG A 121 38.49 34.54 0.77
C ARG A 121 39.40 33.62 -0.07
N LEU A 122 38.88 32.66 -0.86
CA LEU A 122 39.21 32.42 -2.29
C LEU A 122 38.52 31.13 -2.86
N ASN A 123 37.56 31.35 -3.77
CA ASN A 123 37.31 30.75 -5.11
C ASN A 123 37.54 29.24 -5.36
N SER A 124 36.71 28.48 -6.09
CA SER A 124 35.58 28.77 -7.00
C SER A 124 34.89 27.47 -7.43
N VAL A 125 33.60 27.31 -7.15
CA VAL A 125 32.66 26.56 -8.02
C VAL A 125 31.29 27.22 -7.86
N GLN A 126 30.81 27.87 -8.92
CA GLN A 126 29.46 28.44 -8.97
C GLN A 126 28.46 27.29 -9.16
N TYR A 127 27.68 26.98 -8.13
CA TYR A 127 26.38 26.34 -8.31
C TYR A 127 25.36 27.45 -8.51
N THR A 128 24.91 27.63 -9.75
CA THR A 128 23.78 28.50 -10.08
C THR A 128 22.50 27.83 -9.59
N SER A 129 22.02 28.18 -8.40
CA SER A 129 20.64 27.89 -7.98
C SER A 129 19.74 29.04 -8.41
N VAL A 130 19.22 28.95 -9.63
CA VAL A 130 18.00 29.66 -10.02
C VAL A 130 16.99 28.56 -10.32
N GLU A 131 16.36 28.01 -9.29
CA GLU A 131 15.08 27.34 -9.47
C GLU A 131 14.04 28.44 -9.60
N ASP A 132 13.89 28.87 -10.84
CA ASP A 132 12.85 29.76 -11.33
C ASP A 132 11.50 29.17 -10.92
N GLU A 133 10.88 29.73 -9.87
CA GLU A 133 9.49 29.46 -9.53
C GLU A 133 8.66 29.91 -10.72
N ARG A 134 8.39 28.99 -11.67
CA ARG A 134 7.35 29.18 -12.67
C ARG A 134 6.05 29.42 -11.92
N LYS A 135 5.69 30.70 -11.74
CA LYS A 135 4.38 31.14 -11.26
C LYS A 135 3.37 30.75 -12.33
N MET A 136 2.91 29.50 -12.25
CA MET A 136 1.95 28.95 -13.19
C MET A 136 0.64 29.74 -13.05
N SER A 137 0.11 30.20 -14.18
CA SER A 137 -1.16 30.91 -14.19
C SER A 137 -2.24 30.03 -13.56
N ILE A 138 -3.21 30.64 -12.87
CA ILE A 138 -4.37 29.91 -12.34
C ILE A 138 -5.04 29.07 -13.43
N GLN A 139 -5.12 29.59 -14.66
CA GLN A 139 -5.68 28.86 -15.80
C GLN A 139 -4.84 27.63 -16.19
N GLU A 140 -3.51 27.75 -16.12
CA GLU A 140 -2.56 26.70 -16.47
C GLU A 140 -2.54 25.59 -15.39
N TYR A 141 -2.67 25.97 -14.12
CA TYR A 141 -2.92 25.03 -13.02
C TYR A 141 -4.21 24.23 -13.22
N PHE A 142 -5.32 24.89 -13.57
CA PHE A 142 -6.59 24.21 -13.82
C PHE A 142 -6.48 23.21 -14.98
N PHE A 143 -5.78 23.57 -16.04
CA PHE A 143 -5.58 22.70 -17.20
C PHE A 143 -4.72 21.47 -16.84
N GLU A 144 -3.60 21.66 -16.16
CA GLU A 144 -2.73 20.57 -15.74
C GLU A 144 -3.44 19.64 -14.73
N LYS A 145 -4.23 20.22 -13.81
CA LYS A 145 -5.06 19.46 -12.87
C LYS A 145 -6.10 18.58 -13.58
N LEU A 146 -6.76 19.10 -14.62
CA LEU A 146 -7.71 18.35 -15.45
C LEU A 146 -7.03 17.19 -16.19
N GLN A 147 -5.80 17.38 -16.67
CA GLN A 147 -5.04 16.30 -17.31
C GLN A 147 -4.63 15.24 -16.29
N PHE A 148 -4.15 15.66 -15.12
CA PHE A 148 -3.76 14.76 -14.04
C PHE A 148 -4.95 13.91 -13.54
N ASP A 149 -6.12 14.51 -13.38
CA ASP A 149 -7.31 13.77 -12.94
C ASP A 149 -7.74 12.74 -14.02
N LYS A 150 -7.57 13.05 -15.32
CA LYS A 150 -7.80 12.10 -16.42
C LYS A 150 -6.80 10.94 -16.42
N THR A 151 -5.52 11.18 -16.14
CA THR A 151 -4.51 10.10 -16.10
C THR A 151 -4.74 9.20 -14.89
N CYS A 152 -5.04 9.79 -13.73
CA CYS A 152 -5.37 9.05 -12.51
C CYS A 152 -6.59 8.13 -12.70
N TYR A 153 -7.65 8.61 -13.39
CA TYR A 153 -8.81 7.77 -13.74
C TYR A 153 -8.43 6.59 -14.66
N LYS A 154 -7.62 6.86 -15.70
CA LYS A 154 -7.14 5.80 -16.62
C LYS A 154 -6.29 4.76 -15.90
N ASP A 155 -5.44 5.18 -14.96
CA ASP A 155 -4.59 4.28 -14.20
C ASP A 155 -5.37 3.45 -13.18
N ASP A 156 -6.44 4.00 -12.58
CA ASP A 156 -7.37 3.22 -11.76
C ASP A 156 -8.09 2.13 -12.58
N GLN A 157 -8.56 2.47 -13.79
CA GLN A 157 -9.16 1.50 -14.71
C GLN A 157 -8.16 0.40 -15.11
N ARG A 158 -6.91 0.76 -15.39
CA ARG A 158 -5.84 -0.22 -15.67
C ARG A 158 -5.60 -1.16 -14.49
N ARG A 159 -5.63 -0.66 -13.25
CA ARG A 159 -5.48 -1.50 -12.04
C ARG A 159 -6.65 -2.47 -11.89
N LYS A 160 -7.89 -2.01 -12.11
CA LYS A 160 -9.09 -2.86 -12.10
C LYS A 160 -9.02 -3.95 -13.17
N ASN A 161 -8.67 -3.58 -14.40
CA ASN A 161 -8.54 -4.53 -15.52
C ASN A 161 -7.47 -5.59 -15.24
N ARG A 162 -6.32 -5.21 -14.69
CA ARG A 162 -5.28 -6.17 -14.28
C ARG A 162 -5.78 -7.16 -13.23
N ARG A 163 -6.62 -6.72 -12.28
CA ARG A 163 -7.20 -7.61 -11.26
C ARG A 163 -8.14 -8.62 -11.90
N ILE A 164 -9.00 -8.17 -12.81
CA ILE A 164 -9.93 -9.03 -13.55
C ILE A 164 -9.15 -10.05 -14.38
N GLU A 165 -8.14 -9.61 -15.14
CA GLU A 165 -7.31 -10.49 -15.97
C GLU A 165 -6.60 -11.58 -15.15
N LEU A 166 -6.08 -11.22 -13.96
CA LEU A 166 -5.46 -12.19 -13.06
C LEU A 166 -6.48 -13.23 -12.55
N GLN A 167 -7.71 -12.82 -12.26
CA GLN A 167 -8.77 -13.75 -11.85
C GLN A 167 -9.16 -14.67 -12.99
N GLU A 168 -9.31 -14.16 -14.21
CA GLU A 168 -9.59 -14.97 -15.40
C GLU A 168 -8.48 -16.00 -15.66
N ARG A 169 -7.20 -15.62 -15.51
CA ARG A 169 -6.08 -16.56 -15.64
C ARG A 169 -6.14 -17.66 -14.58
N LYS A 170 -6.47 -17.32 -13.33
CA LYS A 170 -6.66 -18.30 -12.25
C LYS A 170 -7.80 -19.27 -12.57
N ILE A 171 -8.94 -18.76 -13.04
CA ILE A 171 -10.09 -19.57 -13.45
C ILE A 171 -9.70 -20.52 -14.58
N LYS A 172 -9.04 -20.03 -15.64
CA LYS A 172 -8.58 -20.86 -16.76
C LYS A 172 -7.64 -21.98 -16.34
N ILE A 173 -6.75 -21.72 -15.38
CA ILE A 173 -5.85 -22.75 -14.85
C ILE A 173 -6.65 -23.79 -14.06
N ALA A 174 -7.59 -23.35 -13.21
CA ALA A 174 -8.45 -24.24 -12.44
C ALA A 174 -9.34 -25.10 -13.35
N GLU A 175 -9.90 -24.54 -14.42
CA GLU A 175 -10.69 -25.28 -15.43
C GLU A 175 -9.86 -26.38 -16.09
N LYS A 176 -8.62 -26.09 -16.50
CA LYS A 176 -7.72 -27.10 -17.07
C LYS A 176 -7.36 -28.19 -16.06
N GLN A 177 -7.15 -27.83 -14.81
CA GLN A 177 -6.89 -28.81 -13.75
C GLN A 177 -8.10 -29.71 -13.55
N LEU A 178 -9.30 -29.13 -13.51
CA LEU A 178 -10.55 -29.88 -13.40
C LEU A 178 -10.74 -30.83 -14.59
N GLU A 179 -10.46 -30.40 -15.81
CA GLU A 179 -10.53 -31.25 -17.01
C GLU A 179 -9.57 -32.44 -16.93
N LEU A 180 -8.34 -32.21 -16.46
CA LEU A 180 -7.37 -33.29 -16.24
C LEU A 180 -7.85 -34.27 -15.16
N GLU A 181 -8.43 -33.77 -14.07
CA GLU A 181 -8.98 -34.63 -13.02
C GLU A 181 -10.17 -35.47 -13.53
N ILE A 182 -11.08 -34.89 -14.32
CA ILE A 182 -12.19 -35.63 -14.93
C ILE A 182 -11.64 -36.78 -15.79
N LYS A 183 -10.66 -36.50 -16.66
CA LYS A 183 -10.05 -37.53 -17.51
C LYS A 183 -9.35 -38.63 -16.72
N LYS A 184 -8.73 -38.31 -15.58
CA LYS A 184 -8.14 -39.32 -14.67
C LYS A 184 -9.21 -40.23 -14.09
N VAL A 185 -10.32 -39.67 -13.62
CA VAL A 185 -11.43 -40.46 -13.07
C VAL A 185 -12.02 -41.37 -14.14
N GLU A 186 -12.26 -40.86 -15.35
CA GLU A 186 -12.77 -41.66 -16.48
C GLU A 186 -11.84 -42.84 -16.79
N ALA A 187 -10.53 -42.60 -16.89
CA ALA A 187 -9.56 -43.68 -17.12
C ALA A 187 -9.58 -44.74 -16.01
N LEU A 188 -9.66 -44.33 -14.74
CA LEU A 188 -9.76 -45.26 -13.61
C LEU A 188 -11.06 -46.08 -13.66
N THR A 189 -12.18 -45.46 -14.01
CA THR A 189 -13.47 -46.17 -14.15
C THR A 189 -13.44 -47.18 -15.29
N ALA A 190 -12.80 -46.85 -16.41
CA ALA A 190 -12.62 -47.75 -17.54
C ALA A 190 -11.75 -48.96 -17.15
N LEU A 191 -10.64 -48.74 -16.44
CA LEU A 191 -9.79 -49.80 -15.93
C LEU A 191 -10.53 -50.70 -14.92
N ALA A 192 -11.27 -50.11 -13.99
CA ALA A 192 -12.05 -50.87 -12.99
C ALA A 192 -13.14 -51.74 -13.65
N SER A 193 -13.81 -51.22 -14.68
CA SER A 193 -14.78 -51.98 -15.48
C SER A 193 -14.12 -53.15 -16.22
N ALA A 194 -12.98 -52.91 -16.87
CA ALA A 194 -12.23 -53.96 -17.56
C ALA A 194 -11.79 -55.09 -16.62
N ILE A 195 -11.27 -54.76 -15.42
CA ILE A 195 -10.90 -55.74 -14.40
C ILE A 195 -12.11 -56.54 -13.92
N SER A 196 -13.24 -55.87 -13.70
CA SER A 196 -14.48 -56.53 -13.26
C SER A 196 -14.96 -57.55 -14.30
N ASN A 197 -14.92 -57.19 -15.58
CA ASN A 197 -15.27 -58.10 -16.68
C ASN A 197 -14.31 -59.30 -16.78
N LEU A 198 -13.00 -59.11 -16.55
CA LEU A 198 -12.04 -60.22 -16.53
C LEU A 198 -12.30 -61.17 -15.36
N LYS A 199 -12.66 -60.65 -14.18
CA LYS A 199 -12.97 -61.46 -12.99
C LYS A 199 -14.22 -62.33 -13.19
N THR A 200 -15.18 -61.89 -14.02
CA THR A 200 -16.36 -62.68 -14.35
C THR A 200 -16.12 -63.78 -15.40
N ILE A 201 -14.98 -63.77 -16.09
CA ILE A 201 -14.66 -64.71 -17.18
C ILE A 201 -13.78 -65.89 -16.71
N VAL A 202 -13.19 -65.82 -15.51
CA VAL A 202 -12.44 -66.94 -14.93
C VAL A 202 -13.35 -67.70 -13.94
N PRO A 203 -13.79 -68.94 -14.27
CA PRO A 203 -14.56 -69.80 -13.37
C PRO A 203 -13.73 -70.36 -12.21
#